data_AF-K1ZC23-F1
#
_entry.id   AF-K1ZC23-F1
#
_cell.length_a   1.000
_cell.length_b   1.000
_cell.length_c   1.000
_cell.angle_alpha   90.00
_cell.angle_beta   90.00
_cell.angle_gamma   90.00
#
_symmetry.space_group_name_H-M   'P 1'
#
loop_
_entity.id
_entity.type
_entity.pdbx_description
1 polymer ?
#
loop_
_entity_poly.entity_id
_entity_poly.type
_entity_poly.pdbx_seq_one_letter_code
_entity_poly.pdbx_strand_id
1 'polypeptide(L)'
;MQGVVYYKIKLKLNTLDVRVKPGMSLNIDINTAEKNDVIMIPNRAIKIENNKKFVDVLKVDGITTEKVFIETGLEGDEGMVEVKSGLKGGEKVVTFQVTK
;
A
#
# COMPACT_ATOMS: atom_id res chain seq x y z
N MET A 1 0.13 18.24 -21.67
CA MET A 1 1.17 17.28 -21.24
C MET A 1 1.35 17.48 -19.75
N GLN A 2 0.78 16.58 -18.93
CA GLN A 2 0.64 16.76 -17.47
C GLN A 2 1.97 16.55 -16.75
N GLY A 3 2.26 17.42 -15.78
CA GLY A 3 3.55 17.60 -15.13
C GLY A 3 3.98 16.42 -14.26
N VAL A 4 5.01 15.71 -14.71
CA VAL A 4 5.78 14.82 -13.85
C VAL A 4 6.73 15.68 -13.01
N VAL A 5 6.64 15.57 -11.69
CA VAL A 5 7.52 16.30 -10.77
C VAL A 5 8.84 15.53 -10.63
N TYR A 6 9.95 16.20 -10.95
CA TYR A 6 11.30 15.62 -10.81
C TYR A 6 12.02 16.23 -9.61
N TYR A 7 12.53 15.36 -8.75
CA TYR A 7 13.39 15.75 -7.63
C TYR A 7 14.83 15.34 -7.93
N LYS A 8 15.76 16.29 -7.90
CA LYS A 8 17.19 16.00 -8.04
C LYS A 8 17.73 15.49 -6.71
N ILE A 9 18.32 14.30 -6.72
CA ILE A 9 19.00 13.69 -5.57
C ILE A 9 20.50 13.56 -5.84
N LYS A 10 21.32 13.57 -4.79
CA LYS A 10 22.75 13.24 -4.84
C LYS A 10 22.97 12.00 -3.98
N LEU A 11 23.62 10.99 -4.55
CA LEU A 11 23.93 9.74 -3.88
C LEU A 11 25.45 9.55 -3.85
N LYS A 12 25.94 8.93 -2.79
CA LYS A 12 27.34 8.54 -2.64
C LYS A 12 27.39 7.04 -2.48
N LEU A 13 28.20 6.37 -3.31
CA LEU A 13 28.49 4.96 -3.12
C LEU A 13 29.45 4.81 -1.92
N ASN A 14 29.10 3.94 -0.98
CA ASN A 14 29.96 3.67 0.18
C ASN A 14 31.27 3.01 -0.23
N THR A 15 31.24 2.18 -1.27
CA THR A 15 32.40 1.51 -1.84
C THR A 15 32.40 1.69 -3.35
N LEU A 16 33.53 2.14 -3.89
CA LEU A 16 33.69 2.33 -5.33
C LEU A 16 34.23 1.03 -5.95
N ASP A 17 33.41 0.35 -6.74
CA ASP A 17 33.85 -0.79 -7.54
C ASP A 17 34.46 -0.26 -8.86
N VAL A 18 35.67 -0.71 -9.19
CA VAL A 18 36.41 -0.29 -10.40
C VAL A 18 35.65 -0.56 -11.71
N ARG A 19 34.67 -1.46 -11.68
CA ARG A 19 33.81 -1.79 -12.83
C ARG A 19 32.76 -0.69 -13.10
N VAL A 20 32.43 0.15 -12.13
CA VAL A 20 31.49 1.25 -12.28
C VAL A 20 32.16 2.43 -12.98
N LYS A 21 31.66 2.81 -14.16
CA LYS A 21 32.24 3.86 -15.00
C LYS A 21 31.28 5.05 -15.14
N PRO A 22 31.81 6.29 -15.30
CA PRO A 22 30.99 7.44 -15.64
C PRO A 22 30.15 7.17 -16.89
N GLY A 23 28.90 7.64 -16.88
CA GLY A 23 27.95 7.46 -17.99
C GLY A 23 27.11 6.17 -17.93
N MET A 24 27.34 5.28 -16.96
CA MET A 24 26.45 4.15 -16.73
C MET A 24 25.10 4.59 -16.16
N SER A 25 24.03 3.91 -16.59
CA SER A 25 22.71 4.04 -15.97
C SER A 25 22.63 3.22 -14.68
N LEU A 26 21.87 3.72 -13.71
CA LEU A 26 21.63 3.06 -12.43
C LEU A 26 20.12 3.04 -12.16
N ASN A 27 19.62 1.89 -11.72
CA ASN A 27 18.29 1.79 -11.11
C ASN A 27 18.48 1.85 -9.59
N ILE A 28 17.63 2.61 -8.91
CA ILE A 28 17.71 2.85 -7.47
C ILE A 28 16.31 2.64 -6.90
N ASP A 29 16.21 1.77 -5.90
CA ASP A 29 15.02 1.65 -5.06
C ASP A 29 15.22 2.47 -3.78
N ILE A 30 14.22 3.27 -3.41
CA ILE A 30 14.28 4.15 -2.23
C ILE A 30 13.15 3.77 -1.28
N ASN A 31 13.49 3.10 -0.19
CA ASN A 31 12.55 2.78 0.88
C ASN A 31 12.41 3.98 1.81
N THR A 32 11.24 4.63 1.81
CA THR A 32 10.99 5.87 2.59
C THR A 32 10.46 5.60 3.99
N ALA A 33 9.71 4.50 4.16
CA ALA A 33 9.19 4.04 5.43
C ALA A 33 9.00 2.53 5.39
N GLU A 34 9.11 1.87 6.54
CA GLU A 34 8.84 0.46 6.70
C GLU A 34 8.14 0.26 8.04
N LYS A 35 7.19 -0.67 8.08
CA LYS A 35 6.54 -1.08 9.32
C LYS A 35 6.24 -2.57 9.30
N ASN A 36 6.71 -3.25 10.33
CA ASN A 36 6.53 -4.69 10.52
C ASN A 36 5.31 -4.96 11.42
N ASP A 37 4.82 -6.20 11.37
CA ASP A 37 3.71 -6.71 12.20
C ASP A 37 2.40 -5.90 12.07
N VAL A 38 2.03 -5.55 10.84
CA VAL A 38 0.80 -4.81 10.53
C VAL A 38 -0.21 -5.63 9.73
N ILE A 39 -1.49 -5.29 9.85
CA ILE A 39 -2.52 -5.80 8.94
C ILE A 39 -2.47 -4.96 7.66
N MET A 40 -2.28 -5.62 6.52
CA MET A 40 -2.32 -4.98 5.21
C MET A 40 -3.51 -5.48 4.41
N ILE A 41 -4.18 -4.57 3.71
CA ILE A 41 -5.25 -4.89 2.77
C ILE A 41 -5.02 -4.17 1.43
N PRO A 42 -5.53 -4.71 0.31
CA PRO A 42 -5.51 -4.00 -0.96
C PRO A 42 -6.30 -2.69 -0.88
N ASN A 43 -5.76 -1.59 -1.40
CA ASN A 43 -6.43 -0.28 -1.41
C ASN A 43 -7.82 -0.36 -2.06
N ARG A 44 -7.98 -1.20 -3.08
CA ARG A 44 -9.26 -1.42 -3.76
C ARG A 44 -10.39 -1.98 -2.88
N ALA A 45 -10.07 -2.57 -1.72
CA ALA A 45 -11.07 -3.03 -0.76
C ALA A 45 -11.62 -1.88 0.11
N ILE A 46 -10.92 -0.75 0.15
CA ILE A 46 -11.25 0.40 0.99
C ILE A 46 -12.32 1.23 0.29
N LYS A 47 -13.44 1.42 0.97
CA LYS A 47 -14.55 2.28 0.55
C LYS A 47 -14.61 3.52 1.44
N ILE A 48 -15.12 4.62 0.90
CA ILE A 48 -15.25 5.89 1.63
C ILE A 48 -16.72 6.29 1.66
N GLU A 49 -17.24 6.56 2.86
CA GLU A 49 -18.59 7.08 3.07
C GLU A 49 -18.53 8.18 4.13
N ASN A 50 -19.08 9.36 3.83
CA ASN A 50 -19.08 10.51 4.74
C ASN A 50 -17.68 10.84 5.31
N ASN A 51 -16.66 10.81 4.45
CA ASN A 51 -15.26 11.05 4.81
C ASN A 51 -14.65 10.03 5.81
N LYS A 52 -15.32 8.89 6.03
CA LYS A 52 -14.80 7.77 6.83
C LYS A 52 -14.48 6.59 5.92
N LYS A 53 -13.35 5.94 6.18
CA LYS A 53 -12.92 4.73 5.47
C LYS A 53 -13.54 3.49 6.12
N PHE A 54 -14.00 2.56 5.30
CA PHE A 54 -14.54 1.28 5.75
C PHE A 54 -14.22 0.18 4.74
N VAL A 55 -14.35 -1.07 5.18
CA VAL A 55 -14.27 -2.27 4.33
C VAL A 55 -15.47 -3.15 4.57
N ASP A 56 -15.76 -4.01 3.60
CA ASP A 56 -16.74 -5.08 3.76
C ASP A 56 -16.00 -6.37 4.13
N VAL A 57 -16.23 -6.86 5.35
CA VAL A 57 -15.67 -8.11 5.86
C VAL A 57 -16.65 -9.25 5.58
N LEU A 58 -16.17 -10.33 4.98
CA LEU A 58 -16.97 -11.53 4.72
C LEU A 58 -17.24 -12.27 6.03
N LYS A 59 -18.51 -12.51 6.35
CA LYS A 59 -18.90 -13.29 7.52
C LYS A 59 -18.60 -14.77 7.34
N VAL A 60 -18.69 -15.52 8.44
CA VAL A 60 -18.41 -16.97 8.49
C VAL A 60 -19.31 -17.78 7.55
N ASP A 61 -20.50 -17.27 7.22
CA ASP A 61 -21.41 -17.89 6.26
C ASP A 61 -20.91 -17.84 4.80
N GLY A 62 -19.88 -17.03 4.52
CA GLY A 62 -19.29 -16.88 3.19
C GLY A 62 -20.17 -16.13 2.19
N ILE A 63 -21.31 -15.58 2.61
CA ILE A 63 -22.31 -14.95 1.75
C ILE A 63 -22.56 -13.51 2.18
N THR A 64 -22.69 -13.26 3.48
CA THR A 64 -23.00 -11.93 3.99
C THR A 64 -21.72 -11.15 4.29
N THR A 65 -21.83 -9.83 4.14
CA THR A 65 -20.73 -8.91 4.43
C THR A 65 -21.11 -7.97 5.55
N GLU A 66 -20.13 -7.59 6.35
CA GLU A 66 -20.26 -6.59 7.40
C GLU A 66 -19.43 -5.36 7.07
N LYS A 67 -20.06 -4.18 7.15
CA LYS A 67 -19.36 -2.91 7.06
C LYS A 67 -18.57 -2.68 8.33
N VAL A 68 -17.25 -2.61 8.21
CA VAL A 68 -16.32 -2.35 9.30
C VAL A 68 -15.56 -1.06 9.02
N PHE A 69 -15.70 -0.06 9.89
CA PHE A 69 -14.94 1.17 9.80
C PHE A 69 -13.48 0.92 10.20
N ILE A 70 -12.56 1.51 9.43
CA ILE A 70 -11.12 1.32 9.62
C ILE A 70 -10.38 2.64 9.63
N GLU A 71 -9.22 2.64 10.30
CA GLU A 71 -8.23 3.71 10.17
C GLU A 71 -7.02 3.19 9.42
N THR A 72 -6.57 3.94 8.40
CA THR A 72 -5.44 3.54 7.56
C THR A 72 -4.15 4.25 7.95
N GLY A 73 -3.03 3.59 7.69
CA GLY A 73 -1.69 4.13 7.89
C GLY A 73 -0.93 4.33 6.59
N LEU A 74 0.27 3.76 6.54
CA LEU A 74 1.15 3.81 5.38
C LEU A 74 0.49 3.16 4.16
N GLU A 75 0.65 3.80 3.01
CA GLU A 75 0.42 3.16 1.71
C GLU A 75 1.74 2.50 1.31
N GLY A 76 1.71 1.18 1.20
CA GLY A 76 2.87 0.36 0.87
C GLY A 76 2.93 0.05 -0.62
N ASP A 77 3.81 -0.88 -0.95
CA ASP A 77 4.01 -1.34 -2.32
C ASP A 77 2.79 -2.11 -2.85
N GLU A 78 2.73 -2.27 -4.17
CA GLU A 78 1.69 -3.04 -4.88
C GLU A 78 0.24 -2.62 -4.59
N GLY A 79 0.04 -1.37 -4.13
CA GLY A 79 -1.29 -0.85 -3.82
C GLY A 79 -1.87 -1.42 -2.52
N MET A 80 -1.02 -1.87 -1.60
CA MET A 80 -1.40 -2.31 -0.27
C MET A 80 -1.44 -1.14 0.71
N VAL A 81 -2.32 -1.21 1.71
CA VAL A 81 -2.47 -0.17 2.73
C VAL A 81 -2.48 -0.79 4.11
N GLU A 82 -1.75 -0.17 5.03
CA GLU A 82 -1.74 -0.50 6.45
C GLU A 82 -3.10 -0.18 7.09
N VAL A 83 -3.65 -1.11 7.87
CA VAL A 83 -4.82 -0.89 8.72
C VAL A 83 -4.36 -0.79 10.18
N LYS A 84 -4.53 0.40 10.76
CA LYS A 84 -4.17 0.72 12.14
C LYS A 84 -5.21 0.23 13.14
N SER A 85 -6.49 0.30 12.77
CA SER A 85 -7.60 -0.11 13.63
C SER A 85 -8.80 -0.55 12.80
N GLY A 86 -9.67 -1.35 13.43
CA GLY A 86 -10.93 -1.83 12.85
C GLY A 86 -10.90 -3.29 12.38
N LEU A 87 -9.72 -3.84 12.07
CA LEU A 87 -9.58 -5.24 11.65
C LEU A 87 -8.69 -6.07 12.58
N LYS A 88 -8.88 -7.38 12.53
CA LYS A 88 -8.05 -8.40 13.16
C LYS A 88 -7.44 -9.32 12.09
N GLY A 89 -6.29 -9.90 12.42
CA GLY A 89 -5.65 -10.87 11.53
C GLY A 89 -6.56 -12.07 11.24
N GLY A 90 -6.61 -12.48 9.97
CA GLY A 90 -7.41 -13.63 9.50
C GLY A 90 -8.78 -13.28 8.94
N GLU A 91 -9.23 -12.03 9.04
CA GLU A 91 -10.47 -11.57 8.43
C GLU A 91 -10.35 -11.45 6.91
N LYS A 92 -11.41 -11.86 6.19
CA LYS A 92 -11.46 -11.79 4.73
C LYS A 92 -12.18 -10.52 4.30
N VAL A 93 -11.48 -9.64 3.60
CA VAL A 93 -12.06 -8.41 3.04
C VAL A 93 -12.50 -8.61 1.60
N VAL A 94 -13.63 -8.02 1.23
CA VAL A 94 -14.14 -8.07 -0.14
C VAL A 94 -13.41 -7.04 -0.99
N THR A 95 -12.75 -7.52 -2.04
CA THR A 95 -11.91 -6.67 -2.91
C THR A 95 -12.57 -6.35 -4.26
N PHE A 96 -13.69 -7.00 -4.58
CA PHE A 96 -14.48 -6.81 -5.79
C PHE A 96 -15.89 -7.39 -5.59
N GLN A 97 -16.92 -6.69 -6.07
CA GLN A 97 -18.29 -7.18 -6.14
C GLN A 97 -18.78 -7.00 -7.58
N VAL A 98 -19.25 -8.09 -8.20
CA VAL A 98 -19.93 -8.00 -9.50
C VAL A 98 -21.36 -7.59 -9.21
N THR A 99 -21.71 -6.33 -9.49
CA THR A 99 -23.11 -5.92 -9.50
C THR A 99 -23.76 -6.47 -10.77
N LYS A 100 -24.82 -7.26 -10.62
CA LYS A 100 -25.61 -7.80 -11.73
C LYS A 100 -26.68 -6.82 -12.16
#